data_AF-A0A1C5RK07-F1
#
_entry.id   AF-A0A1C5RK07-F1
#
_cell.length_a   1.000
_cell.length_b   1.000
_cell.length_c   1.000
_cell.angle_alpha   90.00
_cell.angle_beta   90.00
_cell.angle_gamma   90.00
#
_symmetry.space_group_name_H-M   'P 1'
#
loop_
_entity.id
_entity.type
_entity.pdbx_description
1 polymer ?
#
loop_
_entity_poly.entity_id
_entity_poly.type
_entity_poly.pdbx_seq_one_letter_code
_entity_poly.pdbx_strand_id
1 'polypeptide(L)'
;MYTDVYLYRVQKWTESIKSLLVDSILHYDNKTADYFSYATAAEFYHLILNGSCKKYQNPTNFAPDILLKKKETVDYNNGHTKAWNDLLKITSGSDGEDARNCVLQYYNLPQGTSITSTNYEYDYTAFSKAVRKVINTGLEYSDVDLQLDDPVRKRRIYSEYLKKIMDRVPMVVEEERSLIKQSIEVIESLIDLDDVDDEDDIKEIVDSIRGFYNRANQSHIGAAVRMDNGLLLSCKKNAAIIFSAIKNGKQALEDCSLVESLIRMSKDPLNGLKPFVDLLSKTSADLEKSNQEINTRLQAAIGDGNDETVEEYKAEKDKLKECKSMLEEVKG
;
A
#
# COMPACT_ATOMS: atom_id res chain seq x y z
N MET A 1 12.65 -46.92 52.47
CA MET A 1 12.77 -45.75 53.37
C MET A 1 13.91 -44.80 53.00
N TYR A 2 14.97 -45.22 52.29
CA TYR A 2 16.07 -44.32 51.89
C TYR A 2 15.76 -43.39 50.71
N THR A 3 14.82 -43.73 49.83
CA THR A 3 14.48 -42.98 48.61
C THR A 3 13.78 -41.63 48.88
N ASP A 4 12.93 -41.55 49.91
CA ASP A 4 12.21 -40.31 50.26
C ASP A 4 13.12 -39.19 50.76
N VAL A 5 14.19 -39.54 51.49
CA VAL A 5 15.11 -38.53 52.06
C VAL A 5 15.92 -37.84 50.96
N TYR A 6 16.35 -38.58 49.93
CA TYR A 6 17.05 -38.01 48.79
C TYR A 6 16.13 -37.16 47.91
N LEU A 7 14.90 -37.62 47.68
CA LEU A 7 13.90 -36.87 46.91
C LEU A 7 13.57 -35.52 47.57
N TYR A 8 13.34 -35.53 48.89
CA TYR A 8 13.08 -34.33 49.68
C TYR A 8 14.28 -33.35 49.66
N ARG A 9 15.51 -33.87 49.73
CA ARG A 9 16.73 -33.02 49.64
C ARG A 9 16.86 -32.36 48.28
N VAL A 10 16.60 -33.10 47.19
CA VAL A 10 16.62 -32.55 45.83
C VAL A 10 15.54 -31.49 45.66
N GLN A 11 14.30 -31.75 46.09
CA GLN A 11 13.21 -30.76 46.02
C GLN A 11 13.55 -29.48 46.80
N LYS A 12 14.03 -29.62 48.04
CA LYS A 12 14.39 -28.47 48.88
C LYS A 12 15.56 -27.67 48.29
N TRP A 13 16.54 -28.35 47.70
CA TRP A 13 17.64 -27.71 46.99
C TRP A 13 17.13 -26.98 45.74
N THR A 14 16.31 -27.63 44.92
CA THR A 14 15.71 -27.03 43.72
C THR A 14 14.91 -25.78 44.08
N GLU A 15 14.07 -25.82 45.12
CA GLU A 15 13.29 -24.66 45.56
C GLU A 15 14.21 -23.53 46.08
N SER A 16 15.35 -23.87 46.71
CA SER A 16 16.33 -22.89 47.19
C SER A 16 17.09 -22.17 46.07
N ILE A 17 17.26 -22.81 44.90
CA ILE A 17 17.97 -22.21 43.74
C ILE A 17 17.00 -21.66 42.69
N LYS A 18 15.70 -21.96 42.79
CA LYS A 18 14.69 -21.59 41.80
C LYS A 18 14.65 -20.09 41.52
N SER A 19 14.68 -19.26 42.55
CA SER A 19 14.69 -17.80 42.40
C SER A 19 15.96 -17.33 41.67
N LEU A 20 17.13 -17.89 41.99
CA LEU A 20 18.40 -17.58 41.33
C LEU A 20 18.39 -18.00 39.85
N LEU A 21 17.83 -19.16 39.53
CA LEU A 21 17.68 -19.63 38.15
C LEU A 21 16.74 -18.72 37.36
N VAL A 22 15.57 -18.41 37.92
CA VAL A 22 14.59 -17.49 37.30
C VAL A 22 15.23 -16.13 37.05
N ASP A 23 15.94 -15.60 38.05
CA ASP A 23 16.63 -14.31 37.94
C ASP A 23 17.72 -14.33 36.86
N SER A 24 18.54 -15.39 36.81
CA SER A 24 19.57 -15.56 35.78
C SER A 24 19.00 -15.75 34.35
N ILE A 25 17.76 -16.23 34.25
CA ILE A 25 17.06 -16.39 32.95
C ILE A 25 16.44 -15.06 32.52
N LEU A 26 15.88 -14.30 33.46
CA LEU A 26 15.18 -13.05 33.18
C LEU A 26 16.11 -11.84 33.11
N HIS A 27 17.31 -11.91 33.70
CA HIS A 27 18.24 -10.80 33.76
C HIS A 27 19.63 -11.16 33.22
N TYR A 28 20.31 -10.17 32.65
CA TYR A 28 21.72 -10.23 32.29
C TYR A 28 22.32 -8.82 32.45
N ASP A 29 23.56 -8.69 32.92
CA ASP A 29 24.25 -7.40 33.10
C ASP A 29 23.39 -6.30 33.77
N ASN A 30 22.61 -6.68 34.79
CA ASN A 30 21.64 -5.82 35.50
C ASN A 30 20.49 -5.25 34.63
N LYS A 31 20.23 -5.84 33.45
CA LYS A 31 19.10 -5.54 32.56
C LYS A 31 18.12 -6.70 32.57
N THR A 32 16.82 -6.41 32.47
CA THR A 32 15.78 -7.43 32.22
C THR A 32 15.71 -7.75 30.74
N ALA A 33 15.74 -9.03 30.36
CA ALA A 33 15.64 -9.47 28.98
C ALA A 33 14.23 -9.20 28.41
N ASP A 34 14.15 -8.50 27.28
CA ASP A 34 12.89 -8.02 26.69
C ASP A 34 12.59 -8.67 25.32
N TYR A 35 13.09 -9.90 25.12
CA TYR A 35 12.98 -10.60 23.84
C TYR A 35 11.54 -10.86 23.37
N PHE A 36 10.59 -10.98 24.30
CA PHE A 36 9.17 -11.04 23.97
C PHE A 36 8.69 -9.76 23.28
N SER A 37 9.15 -8.59 23.74
CA SER A 37 8.80 -7.31 23.15
C SER A 37 9.32 -7.18 21.72
N TYR A 38 10.56 -7.64 21.46
CA TYR A 38 11.11 -7.62 20.11
C TYR A 38 10.39 -8.58 19.16
N ALA A 39 10.08 -9.80 19.63
CA ALA A 39 9.29 -10.76 18.85
C ALA A 39 7.89 -10.22 18.53
N THR A 40 7.25 -9.56 19.51
CA THR A 40 5.94 -8.93 19.34
C THR A 40 5.98 -7.80 18.33
N ALA A 41 6.99 -6.92 18.41
CA ALA A 41 7.16 -5.84 17.44
C ALA A 41 7.40 -6.38 16.03
N ALA A 42 8.25 -7.40 15.88
CA ALA A 42 8.50 -8.05 14.60
C ALA A 42 7.23 -8.66 13.99
N GLU A 43 6.38 -9.33 14.79
CA GLU A 43 5.10 -9.85 14.29
C GLU A 43 4.12 -8.72 13.90
N PHE A 44 4.14 -7.58 14.59
CA PHE A 44 3.37 -6.42 14.12
C PHE A 44 3.86 -5.89 12.78
N TYR A 45 5.18 -5.80 12.54
CA TYR A 45 5.69 -5.46 11.21
C TYR A 45 5.20 -6.44 10.14
N HIS A 46 5.23 -7.74 10.42
CA HIS A 46 4.68 -8.76 9.52
C HIS A 46 3.18 -8.53 9.23
N LEU A 47 2.37 -8.26 10.27
CA LEU A 47 0.94 -7.99 10.11
C LEU A 47 0.65 -6.70 9.33
N ILE A 48 1.47 -5.67 9.49
CA ILE A 48 1.39 -4.43 8.70
C ILE A 48 1.69 -4.74 7.23
N LEU A 49 2.79 -5.43 6.94
CA LEU A 49 3.23 -5.74 5.57
C LEU A 49 2.27 -6.66 4.83
N ASN A 50 1.59 -7.56 5.54
CA ASN A 50 0.56 -8.44 4.99
C ASN A 50 -0.82 -7.75 4.87
N GLY A 51 -0.95 -6.47 5.28
CA GLY A 51 -2.19 -5.72 5.17
C GLY A 51 -3.27 -6.12 6.18
N SER A 52 -2.93 -6.85 7.25
CA SER A 52 -3.88 -7.20 8.32
C SER A 52 -4.21 -5.99 9.21
N CYS A 53 -3.41 -4.91 9.14
CA CYS A 53 -3.57 -3.69 9.93
C CYS A 53 -4.25 -2.51 9.20
N LYS A 54 -4.88 -2.73 8.03
CA LYS A 54 -5.51 -1.67 7.19
C LYS A 54 -6.53 -0.76 7.90
N LYS A 55 -7.12 -1.23 9.00
CA LYS A 55 -8.15 -0.50 9.77
C LYS A 55 -7.57 0.54 10.74
N TYR A 56 -6.26 0.50 10.96
CA TYR A 56 -5.58 1.36 11.93
C TYR A 56 -4.87 2.50 11.21
N GLN A 57 -4.59 3.57 11.96
CA GLN A 57 -3.82 4.72 11.48
C GLN A 57 -2.46 4.82 12.18
N ASN A 58 -2.40 4.39 13.44
CA ASN A 58 -1.21 4.43 14.27
C ASN A 58 -1.01 3.06 14.97
N PRO A 59 0.23 2.75 15.37
CA PRO A 59 0.52 1.51 16.07
C PRO A 59 -0.20 1.45 17.43
N THR A 60 -0.32 2.59 18.13
CA THR A 60 -0.86 2.70 19.49
C THR A 60 -2.31 2.22 19.63
N ASN A 61 -3.08 2.20 18.54
CA ASN A 61 -4.47 1.74 18.53
C ASN A 61 -4.61 0.24 18.22
N PHE A 62 -3.51 -0.50 18.04
CA PHE A 62 -3.59 -1.94 17.78
C PHE A 62 -4.26 -2.70 18.92
N ALA A 63 -5.09 -3.68 18.55
CA ALA A 63 -5.67 -4.61 19.49
C ALA A 63 -4.74 -5.82 19.69
N PRO A 64 -4.44 -6.23 20.93
CA PRO A 64 -3.59 -7.40 21.19
C PRO A 64 -4.08 -8.69 20.52
N ASP A 65 -5.40 -8.83 20.34
CA ASP A 65 -6.04 -10.02 19.76
C ASP A 65 -5.66 -10.28 18.29
N ILE A 66 -5.15 -9.27 17.58
CA ILE A 66 -4.74 -9.44 16.18
C ILE A 66 -3.60 -10.46 16.07
N LEU A 67 -2.69 -10.48 17.05
CA LEU A 67 -1.57 -11.42 17.13
C LEU A 67 -2.03 -12.88 17.33
N LEU A 68 -3.21 -13.06 17.92
CA LEU A 68 -3.77 -14.39 18.20
C LEU A 68 -4.57 -14.95 17.01
N LYS A 69 -4.81 -14.14 15.97
CA LYS A 69 -5.53 -14.60 14.78
C LYS A 69 -4.68 -15.57 13.98
N LYS A 70 -5.37 -16.49 13.29
CA LYS A 70 -4.73 -17.42 12.35
C LYS A 70 -3.96 -16.64 11.28
N LYS A 71 -2.75 -17.12 10.95
CA LYS A 71 -1.92 -16.57 9.87
C LYS A 71 -2.70 -16.63 8.57
N GLU A 72 -2.89 -15.47 7.95
CA GLU A 72 -3.43 -15.37 6.59
C GLU A 72 -2.31 -15.71 5.60
N THR A 73 -2.69 -16.28 4.45
CA THR A 73 -1.74 -16.54 3.37
C THR A 73 -1.31 -15.22 2.76
N VAL A 74 0.00 -15.05 2.58
CA VAL A 74 0.57 -13.84 1.97
C VAL A 74 0.10 -13.75 0.51
N ASP A 75 -0.50 -12.61 0.16
CA ASP A 75 -0.87 -12.30 -1.22
C ASP A 75 0.21 -11.44 -1.89
N TYR A 76 0.87 -12.02 -2.89
CA TYR A 76 1.89 -11.35 -3.70
C TYR A 76 1.32 -10.69 -4.96
N ASN A 77 0.01 -10.82 -5.22
CA ASN A 77 -0.67 -10.12 -6.29
C ASN A 77 -1.13 -8.73 -5.80
N ASN A 78 -0.15 -7.87 -5.51
CA ASN A 78 -0.34 -6.54 -4.93
C ASN A 78 0.33 -5.45 -5.79
N GLY A 79 0.04 -4.18 -5.48
CA GLY A 79 0.61 -3.02 -6.17
C GLY A 79 1.95 -2.53 -5.60
N HIS A 80 2.47 -3.20 -4.57
CA HIS A 80 3.62 -2.73 -3.82
C HIS A 80 4.95 -2.86 -4.56
N THR A 81 5.92 -2.07 -4.11
CA THR A 81 7.31 -2.11 -4.59
C THR A 81 7.99 -3.47 -4.38
N LYS A 82 9.11 -3.66 -5.08
CA LYS A 82 9.98 -4.82 -4.85
C LYS A 82 10.55 -4.79 -3.42
N ALA A 83 10.96 -3.63 -2.92
CA ALA A 83 11.47 -3.51 -1.55
C ALA A 83 10.42 -3.95 -0.52
N TRP A 84 9.16 -3.54 -0.66
CA TRP A 84 8.06 -4.01 0.18
C TRP A 84 7.92 -5.53 0.14
N ASN A 85 7.85 -6.10 -1.07
CA ASN A 85 7.66 -7.54 -1.26
C ASN A 85 8.87 -8.35 -0.75
N ASP A 86 10.08 -7.82 -0.83
CA ASP A 86 11.27 -8.47 -0.28
C ASP A 86 11.33 -8.39 1.25
N LEU A 87 10.87 -7.28 1.86
CA LEU A 87 10.70 -7.19 3.31
C LEU A 87 9.60 -8.15 3.81
N LEU A 88 8.47 -8.21 3.10
CA LEU A 88 7.37 -9.14 3.39
C LEU A 88 7.86 -10.60 3.40
N LYS A 89 8.64 -11.02 2.39
CA LYS A 89 9.25 -12.37 2.36
C LYS A 89 10.14 -12.66 3.57
N ILE A 90 10.91 -11.67 4.03
CA ILE A 90 11.76 -11.82 5.23
C ILE A 90 10.90 -11.97 6.49
N THR A 91 9.83 -11.19 6.57
CA THR A 91 8.89 -11.27 7.69
C THR A 91 8.05 -12.56 7.71
N SER A 92 7.81 -13.15 6.55
CA SER A 92 7.05 -14.40 6.43
C SER A 92 7.93 -15.67 6.44
N GLY A 93 9.25 -15.52 6.54
CA GLY A 93 10.22 -16.61 6.59
C GLY A 93 10.29 -17.35 7.93
N SER A 94 11.31 -18.20 8.10
CA SER A 94 11.50 -18.99 9.33
C SER A 94 11.63 -18.13 10.58
N ASP A 95 12.42 -17.04 10.51
CA ASP A 95 12.65 -16.14 11.63
C ASP A 95 11.35 -15.47 12.10
N GLY A 96 10.45 -15.17 11.16
CA GLY A 96 9.12 -14.61 11.45
C GLY A 96 8.19 -15.64 12.08
N GLU A 97 8.23 -16.89 11.61
CA GLU A 97 7.49 -17.98 12.24
C GLU A 97 7.98 -18.25 13.68
N ASP A 98 9.29 -18.17 13.91
CA ASP A 98 9.88 -18.29 15.25
C ASP A 98 9.47 -17.13 16.17
N ALA A 99 9.42 -15.89 15.65
CA ALA A 99 8.92 -14.72 16.37
C ALA A 99 7.45 -14.88 16.74
N ARG A 100 6.60 -15.28 15.78
CA ARG A 100 5.19 -15.56 16.01
C ARG A 100 4.98 -16.66 17.04
N ASN A 101 5.72 -17.77 16.94
CA ASN A 101 5.63 -18.87 17.90
C ASN A 101 6.05 -18.42 19.31
N CYS A 102 7.07 -17.56 19.43
CA CYS A 102 7.43 -16.94 20.69
C CYS A 102 6.23 -16.19 21.28
N VAL A 103 5.60 -15.31 20.50
CA VAL A 103 4.43 -14.51 20.93
C VAL A 103 3.27 -15.40 21.39
N LEU A 104 2.97 -16.47 20.64
CA LEU A 104 1.86 -17.38 20.93
C LEU A 104 2.13 -18.32 22.12
N GLN A 105 3.39 -18.62 22.43
CA GLN A 105 3.74 -19.61 23.45
C GLN A 105 4.22 -18.98 24.77
N TYR A 106 4.68 -17.73 24.76
CA TYR A 106 5.33 -17.12 25.93
C TYR A 106 4.46 -17.11 27.20
N TYR A 107 3.17 -16.86 27.04
CA TYR A 107 2.19 -16.79 28.14
C TYR A 107 1.38 -18.08 28.32
N ASN A 108 1.82 -19.19 27.74
CA ASN A 108 1.22 -20.50 28.00
C ASN A 108 1.56 -20.96 29.42
N LEU A 109 0.54 -21.19 30.23
CA LEU A 109 0.64 -21.80 31.55
C LEU A 109 0.40 -23.31 31.42
N PRO A 110 1.38 -24.16 31.73
CA PRO A 110 1.20 -25.61 31.67
C PRO A 110 0.17 -26.07 32.70
N GLN A 111 -0.80 -26.89 32.27
CA GLN A 111 -1.81 -27.47 33.14
C GLN A 111 -1.50 -28.94 33.45
N GLY A 112 -1.49 -29.29 34.74
CA GLY A 112 -1.26 -30.65 35.24
C GLY A 112 0.15 -30.91 35.78
N THR A 113 0.37 -32.10 36.34
CA THR A 113 1.63 -32.52 36.98
C THR A 113 2.63 -33.17 36.02
N SER A 114 2.25 -33.41 34.76
CA SER A 114 3.11 -34.01 33.75
C SER A 114 3.87 -32.95 32.97
N ILE A 115 5.19 -33.12 32.85
CA ILE A 115 6.08 -32.29 32.02
C ILE A 115 5.70 -32.36 30.53
N THR A 116 4.98 -33.40 30.10
CA THR A 116 4.51 -33.61 28.73
C THR A 116 3.05 -33.23 28.48
N SER A 117 2.40 -32.52 29.42
CA SER A 117 1.01 -32.11 29.25
C SER A 117 0.85 -31.20 28.02
N THR A 118 -0.10 -31.54 27.16
CA THR A 118 -0.48 -30.73 25.99
C THR A 118 -1.57 -29.71 26.31
N ASN A 119 -2.07 -29.71 27.54
CA ASN A 119 -3.08 -28.78 28.00
C ASN A 119 -2.39 -27.54 28.56
N TYR A 120 -2.66 -26.39 27.95
CA TYR A 120 -2.16 -25.10 28.38
C TYR A 120 -3.34 -24.17 28.61
N GLU A 121 -3.25 -23.35 29.65
CA GLU A 121 -4.11 -22.18 29.81
C GLU A 121 -3.32 -20.95 29.39
N TYR A 122 -3.94 -20.05 28.63
CA TYR A 122 -3.26 -18.86 28.14
C TYR A 122 -3.45 -17.71 29.12
N ASP A 123 -2.36 -17.16 29.68
CA ASP A 123 -2.43 -15.95 30.49
C ASP A 123 -2.64 -14.71 29.60
N TYR A 124 -3.89 -14.55 29.18
CA TYR A 124 -4.32 -13.46 28.33
C TYR A 124 -4.13 -12.09 29.00
N THR A 125 -4.24 -12.01 30.33
CA THR A 125 -4.14 -10.74 31.06
C THR A 125 -2.71 -10.22 31.03
N ALA A 126 -1.73 -11.09 31.33
CA ALA A 126 -0.32 -10.73 31.25
C ALA A 126 0.11 -10.46 29.81
N PHE A 127 -0.32 -11.30 28.86
CA PHE A 127 -0.10 -11.09 27.43
C PHE A 127 -0.60 -9.71 26.95
N SER A 128 -1.86 -9.39 27.22
CA SER A 128 -2.48 -8.12 26.79
C SER A 128 -1.73 -6.92 27.36
N LYS A 129 -1.30 -6.99 28.64
CA LYS A 129 -0.51 -5.93 29.28
C LYS A 129 0.87 -5.76 28.62
N ALA A 130 1.57 -6.85 28.32
CA ALA A 130 2.87 -6.82 27.69
C ALA A 130 2.79 -6.31 26.23
N VAL A 131 1.81 -6.79 25.46
CA VAL A 131 1.57 -6.32 24.10
C VAL A 131 1.22 -4.84 24.06
N ARG A 132 0.41 -4.33 24.99
CA ARG A 132 0.15 -2.88 25.11
C ARG A 132 1.42 -2.08 25.40
N LYS A 133 2.34 -2.61 26.22
CA LYS A 133 3.63 -1.94 26.47
C LYS A 133 4.43 -1.79 25.16
N VAL A 134 4.47 -2.83 24.34
CA VAL A 134 5.13 -2.83 23.01
C VAL A 134 4.45 -1.85 22.06
N ILE A 135 3.13 -1.90 21.97
CA ILE A 135 2.35 -1.00 21.11
C ILE A 135 2.58 0.48 21.49
N ASN A 136 2.70 0.77 22.78
CA ASN A 136 2.94 2.12 23.28
C ASN A 136 4.35 2.67 22.95
N THR A 137 5.30 1.83 22.53
CA THR A 137 6.60 2.33 22.01
C THR A 137 6.49 2.83 20.57
N GLY A 138 5.34 2.67 19.91
CA GLY A 138 5.19 2.96 18.49
C GLY A 138 5.86 1.93 17.57
N LEU A 139 6.35 0.82 18.13
CA LEU A 139 7.18 -0.19 17.43
C LEU A 139 8.53 0.34 16.94
N GLU A 140 8.98 1.43 17.55
CA GLU A 140 10.28 2.04 17.31
C GLU A 140 11.22 1.72 18.46
N TYR A 141 12.45 1.35 18.12
CA TYR A 141 13.50 0.92 19.03
C TYR A 141 14.83 1.49 18.52
N SER A 142 15.62 2.10 19.41
CA SER A 142 16.99 2.45 19.05
C SER A 142 17.92 1.24 19.15
N ASP A 143 19.10 1.34 18.53
CA ASP A 143 20.15 0.33 18.66
C ASP A 143 20.57 0.07 20.11
N VAL A 144 20.38 1.05 20.99
CA VAL A 144 20.69 0.95 22.42
C VAL A 144 19.57 0.23 23.18
N ASP A 145 18.32 0.41 22.74
CA ASP A 145 17.18 -0.29 23.31
C ASP A 145 17.17 -1.76 22.88
N LEU A 146 17.66 -2.04 21.67
CA LEU A 146 17.82 -3.39 21.17
C LEU A 146 18.97 -4.07 21.93
N GLN A 147 18.59 -5.08 22.72
CA GLN A 147 19.50 -5.94 23.48
C GLN A 147 20.31 -6.88 22.58
N LEU A 148 21.13 -6.30 21.70
CA LEU A 148 22.02 -7.00 20.77
C LEU A 148 23.26 -7.57 21.47
N ASP A 149 23.50 -7.17 22.71
CA ASP A 149 24.57 -7.64 23.59
C ASP A 149 24.17 -8.88 24.43
N ASP A 150 22.91 -9.32 24.39
CA ASP A 150 22.44 -10.43 25.23
C ASP A 150 23.29 -11.69 25.01
N PRO A 151 23.94 -12.26 26.05
CA PRO A 151 24.83 -13.41 25.92
C PRO A 151 24.07 -14.68 25.48
N VAL A 152 22.76 -14.76 25.72
CA VAL A 152 21.95 -15.91 25.36
C VAL A 152 21.42 -15.76 23.94
N ARG A 153 22.04 -16.49 23.02
CA ARG A 153 21.67 -16.50 21.60
C ARG A 153 20.16 -16.68 21.37
N LYS A 154 19.50 -17.59 22.09
CA LYS A 154 18.06 -17.86 21.92
C LYS A 154 17.16 -16.67 22.22
N ARG A 155 17.61 -15.69 23.00
CA ARG A 155 16.89 -14.43 23.26
C ARG A 155 17.32 -13.36 22.27
N ARG A 156 18.63 -13.26 22.01
CA ARG A 156 19.23 -12.27 21.10
C ARG A 156 18.74 -12.38 19.65
N ILE A 157 18.39 -13.58 19.17
CA ILE A 157 17.88 -13.74 17.80
C ILE A 157 16.66 -12.85 17.48
N TYR A 158 15.81 -12.54 18.47
CA TYR A 158 14.63 -11.71 18.25
C TYR A 158 14.98 -10.21 18.12
N SER A 159 15.98 -9.72 18.87
CA SER A 159 16.47 -8.34 18.71
C SER A 159 17.25 -8.17 17.41
N GLU A 160 18.09 -9.13 17.04
CA GLU A 160 18.79 -9.17 15.74
C GLU A 160 17.79 -9.19 14.56
N TYR A 161 16.74 -9.99 14.68
CA TYR A 161 15.69 -10.10 13.67
C TYR A 161 14.89 -8.80 13.51
N LEU A 162 14.45 -8.20 14.63
CA LEU A 162 13.75 -6.93 14.61
C LEU A 162 14.63 -5.83 13.99
N LYS A 163 15.92 -5.76 14.37
CA LYS A 163 16.88 -4.81 13.79
C LYS A 163 16.94 -4.95 12.26
N LYS A 164 17.06 -6.18 11.75
CA LYS A 164 17.11 -6.47 10.32
C LYS A 164 15.86 -5.98 9.56
N ILE A 165 14.69 -6.01 10.20
CA ILE A 165 13.45 -5.44 9.64
C ILE A 165 13.57 -3.91 9.64
N MET A 166 13.86 -3.32 10.81
CA MET A 166 13.92 -1.87 11.00
C MET A 166 14.93 -1.18 10.09
N ASP A 167 16.09 -1.78 9.85
CA ASP A 167 17.12 -1.23 8.95
C ASP A 167 16.65 -1.13 7.49
N ARG A 168 15.65 -1.94 7.10
CA ARG A 168 15.09 -1.95 5.73
C ARG A 168 13.85 -1.07 5.58
N VAL A 169 13.14 -0.79 6.67
CA VAL A 169 11.90 0.02 6.66
C VAL A 169 12.09 1.38 5.97
N PRO A 170 13.16 2.17 6.24
CA PRO A 170 13.35 3.47 5.59
C PRO A 170 13.35 3.37 4.06
N MET A 171 14.09 2.41 3.50
CA MET A 171 14.16 2.20 2.05
C MET A 171 12.80 1.79 1.46
N VAL A 172 12.08 0.89 2.14
CA VAL A 172 10.72 0.49 1.72
C VAL A 172 9.77 1.68 1.69
N VAL A 173 9.77 2.49 2.75
CA VAL A 173 8.91 3.68 2.83
C VAL A 173 9.28 4.70 1.76
N GLU A 174 10.57 4.93 1.49
CA GLU A 174 11.02 5.87 0.47
C GLU A 174 10.63 5.43 -0.96
N GLU A 175 10.90 4.18 -1.33
CA GLU A 175 10.54 3.65 -2.65
C GLU A 175 9.03 3.68 -2.87
N GLU A 176 8.25 3.23 -1.89
CA GLU A 176 6.79 3.20 -1.97
C GLU A 176 6.20 4.61 -2.06
N ARG A 177 6.70 5.54 -1.22
CA ARG A 177 6.28 6.96 -1.22
C ARG A 177 6.58 7.61 -2.57
N SER A 178 7.74 7.33 -3.16
CA SER A 178 8.13 7.86 -4.47
C SER A 178 7.16 7.44 -5.57
N LEU A 179 6.78 6.16 -5.64
CA LEU A 179 5.81 5.68 -6.64
C LEU A 179 4.39 6.21 -6.40
N ILE A 180 3.96 6.32 -5.14
CA ILE A 180 2.65 6.91 -4.80
C ILE A 180 2.63 8.36 -5.26
N LYS A 181 3.70 9.11 -4.98
CA LYS A 181 3.84 10.51 -5.39
C LYS A 181 3.78 10.65 -6.90
N GLN A 182 4.56 9.86 -7.64
CA GLN A 182 4.55 9.86 -9.10
C GLN A 182 3.15 9.57 -9.66
N SER A 183 2.44 8.59 -9.08
CA SER A 183 1.09 8.23 -9.52
C SER A 183 0.07 9.35 -9.28
N ILE A 184 0.17 10.02 -8.13
CA ILE A 184 -0.68 11.17 -7.79
C ILE A 184 -0.36 12.38 -8.68
N GLU A 185 0.93 12.68 -8.91
CA GLU A 185 1.35 13.78 -9.79
C GLU A 185 0.80 13.62 -11.22
N VAL A 186 0.76 12.40 -11.77
CA VAL A 186 0.14 12.13 -13.07
C VAL A 186 -1.35 12.47 -13.05
N ILE A 187 -2.06 12.13 -11.98
CA ILE A 187 -3.49 12.43 -11.86
C ILE A 187 -3.71 13.94 -11.71
N GLU A 188 -2.95 14.60 -10.82
CA GLU A 188 -3.02 16.05 -10.58
C GLU A 188 -2.67 16.88 -11.82
N SER A 189 -1.82 16.37 -12.71
CA SER A 189 -1.49 17.05 -13.98
C SER A 189 -2.66 17.11 -14.98
N LEU A 190 -3.66 16.24 -14.82
CA LEU A 190 -4.78 16.07 -15.75
C LEU A 190 -6.14 16.45 -15.13
N ILE A 191 -6.26 16.33 -13.81
CA ILE A 191 -7.49 16.51 -13.05
C ILE A 191 -7.15 17.33 -11.81
N ASP A 192 -7.97 18.33 -11.49
CA ASP A 192 -7.91 18.99 -10.20
C ASP A 192 -8.49 18.04 -9.13
N LEU A 193 -7.61 17.51 -8.27
CA LEU A 193 -8.03 16.57 -7.22
C LEU A 193 -8.79 17.24 -6.08
N ASP A 194 -8.88 18.57 -6.04
CA ASP A 194 -9.72 19.30 -5.09
C ASP A 194 -11.21 19.28 -5.50
N ASP A 195 -11.50 18.98 -6.77
CA ASP A 195 -12.86 18.81 -7.30
C ASP A 195 -13.38 17.37 -7.18
N VAL A 196 -12.61 16.46 -6.57
CA VAL A 196 -12.97 15.04 -6.40
C VAL A 196 -13.36 14.78 -4.94
N ASP A 197 -14.65 14.85 -4.66
CA ASP A 197 -15.26 14.68 -3.34
C ASP A 197 -15.73 13.25 -3.07
N ASP A 198 -16.16 12.52 -4.10
CA ASP A 198 -16.67 11.16 -3.95
C ASP A 198 -16.40 10.21 -5.15
N GLU A 199 -17.05 9.04 -5.13
CA GLU A 199 -16.90 8.03 -6.19
C GLU A 199 -17.62 8.40 -7.50
N ASP A 200 -18.63 9.27 -7.45
CA ASP A 200 -19.40 9.68 -8.61
C ASP A 200 -18.58 10.63 -9.49
N ASP A 201 -17.75 11.50 -8.89
CA ASP A 201 -16.81 12.36 -9.64
C ASP A 201 -15.87 11.54 -10.53
N ILE A 202 -15.36 10.42 -10.00
CA ILE A 202 -14.51 9.50 -10.78
C ILE A 202 -15.31 8.88 -11.93
N LYS A 203 -16.58 8.53 -11.72
CA LYS A 203 -17.45 8.01 -12.79
C LYS A 203 -17.73 9.07 -13.84
N GLU A 204 -17.92 10.32 -13.44
CA GLU A 204 -18.14 11.46 -14.35
C GLU A 204 -16.91 11.75 -15.21
N ILE A 205 -15.71 11.68 -14.63
CA ILE A 205 -14.45 11.78 -15.38
C ILE A 205 -14.35 10.64 -16.41
N VAL A 206 -14.62 9.40 -15.99
CA VAL A 206 -14.60 8.23 -16.90
C VAL A 206 -15.64 8.35 -18.02
N ASP A 207 -16.84 8.87 -17.73
CA ASP A 207 -17.88 9.11 -18.73
C ASP A 207 -17.52 10.27 -19.66
N SER A 208 -16.81 11.29 -19.18
CA SER A 208 -16.27 12.39 -19.99
C SER A 208 -15.21 11.88 -20.97
N ILE A 209 -14.31 10.99 -20.53
CA ILE A 209 -13.32 10.32 -21.39
C ILE A 209 -14.04 9.48 -22.44
N ARG A 210 -15.09 8.73 -22.06
CA ARG A 210 -15.93 8.01 -23.03
C ARG A 210 -16.58 8.96 -24.03
N GLY A 211 -17.04 10.13 -23.57
CA GLY A 211 -17.58 11.19 -24.40
C GLY A 211 -16.57 11.70 -25.44
N PHE A 212 -15.31 11.89 -25.05
CA PHE A 212 -14.22 12.23 -25.95
C PHE A 212 -14.06 11.20 -27.08
N TYR A 213 -13.95 9.90 -26.76
CA TYR A 213 -13.83 8.86 -27.78
C TYR A 213 -15.06 8.77 -28.69
N ASN A 214 -16.26 8.96 -28.14
CA ASN A 214 -17.49 8.99 -28.94
C ASN A 214 -17.52 10.17 -29.93
N ARG A 215 -17.07 11.36 -29.51
CA ARG A 215 -16.93 12.53 -30.39
C ARG A 215 -15.84 12.34 -31.44
N ALA A 216 -14.72 11.72 -31.07
CA ALA A 216 -13.67 11.35 -32.02
C ALA A 216 -14.20 10.40 -33.10
N ASN A 217 -15.06 9.44 -32.73
CA ASN A 217 -15.70 8.53 -33.68
C ASN A 217 -16.64 9.27 -34.65
N GLN A 218 -17.48 10.16 -34.13
CA GLN A 218 -18.37 11.00 -34.94
C GLN A 218 -17.60 11.92 -35.91
N SER A 219 -16.40 12.35 -35.52
CA SER A 219 -15.55 13.23 -36.32
C SER A 219 -14.58 12.49 -37.24
N HIS A 220 -14.68 11.15 -37.31
CA HIS A 220 -13.78 10.28 -38.06
C HIS A 220 -12.28 10.54 -37.75
N ILE A 221 -11.95 10.77 -36.47
CA ILE A 221 -10.58 10.93 -35.95
C ILE A 221 -10.06 9.57 -35.50
N GLY A 222 -8.77 9.28 -35.75
CA GLY A 222 -8.18 7.96 -35.49
C GLY A 222 -8.20 7.50 -34.04
N ALA A 223 -8.38 8.40 -33.06
CA ALA A 223 -8.50 8.08 -31.65
C ALA A 223 -9.69 7.16 -31.32
N ALA A 224 -10.76 7.18 -32.12
CA ALA A 224 -11.93 6.32 -31.93
C ALA A 224 -11.59 4.82 -31.91
N VAL A 225 -10.60 4.41 -32.72
CA VAL A 225 -10.18 3.00 -32.84
C VAL A 225 -9.33 2.54 -31.64
N ARG A 226 -8.81 3.49 -30.85
CA ARG A 226 -7.91 3.22 -29.72
C ARG A 226 -8.63 3.15 -28.38
N MET A 227 -9.94 3.37 -28.38
CA MET A 227 -10.80 3.34 -27.19
C MET A 227 -10.69 1.99 -26.46
N ASP A 228 -10.33 2.05 -25.19
CA ASP A 228 -10.23 0.87 -24.33
C ASP A 228 -11.51 0.68 -23.50
N ASN A 229 -12.48 -0.02 -24.08
CA ASN A 229 -13.74 -0.29 -23.38
C ASN A 229 -13.54 -1.10 -22.10
N GLY A 230 -12.55 -2.00 -22.05
CA GLY A 230 -12.26 -2.81 -20.88
C GLY A 230 -11.77 -1.95 -19.71
N LEU A 231 -10.84 -1.04 -20.00
CA LEU A 231 -10.24 -0.16 -19.00
C LEU A 231 -11.21 0.93 -18.52
N LEU A 232 -12.07 1.45 -19.39
CA LEU A 232 -13.17 2.35 -19.00
C LEU A 232 -14.19 1.65 -18.08
N LEU A 233 -14.57 0.42 -18.39
CA LEU A 233 -15.51 -0.35 -17.57
C LEU A 233 -14.91 -0.74 -16.22
N SER A 234 -13.62 -1.09 -16.18
CA SER A 234 -12.95 -1.42 -14.92
C SER A 234 -12.82 -0.20 -14.02
N CYS A 235 -12.43 0.97 -14.56
CA CYS A 235 -12.35 2.21 -13.79
C CYS A 235 -13.72 2.62 -13.25
N LYS A 236 -14.78 2.54 -14.07
CA LYS A 236 -16.15 2.87 -13.63
C LYS A 236 -16.66 1.94 -12.53
N LYS A 237 -16.38 0.64 -12.63
CA LYS A 237 -16.77 -0.35 -11.60
C LYS A 237 -15.98 -0.20 -10.31
N ASN A 238 -14.72 0.19 -10.40
CA ASN A 238 -13.80 0.31 -9.27
C ASN A 238 -13.68 1.76 -8.76
N ALA A 239 -14.62 2.64 -9.09
CA ALA A 239 -14.58 4.06 -8.72
C ALA A 239 -14.39 4.27 -7.21
N ALA A 240 -15.15 3.56 -6.37
CA ALA A 240 -14.96 3.56 -4.91
C ALA A 240 -13.52 3.24 -4.47
N ILE A 241 -12.93 2.22 -5.11
CA ILE A 241 -11.57 1.76 -4.79
C ILE A 241 -10.57 2.83 -5.22
N ILE A 242 -10.71 3.39 -6.42
CA ILE A 242 -9.84 4.46 -6.92
C ILE A 242 -9.93 5.69 -6.01
N PHE A 243 -11.13 6.14 -5.65
CA PHE A 243 -11.33 7.27 -4.73
C PHE A 243 -10.64 7.02 -3.39
N SER A 244 -10.86 5.84 -2.81
CA SER A 244 -10.21 5.46 -1.56
C SER A 244 -8.69 5.40 -1.71
N ALA A 245 -8.17 4.98 -2.86
CA ALA A 245 -6.75 4.88 -3.15
C ALA A 245 -6.10 6.26 -3.32
N ILE A 246 -6.79 7.23 -3.93
CA ILE A 246 -6.37 8.65 -3.99
C ILE A 246 -6.27 9.21 -2.57
N LYS A 247 -7.32 9.04 -1.76
CA LYS A 247 -7.33 9.50 -0.37
C LYS A 247 -6.24 8.85 0.47
N ASN A 248 -6.10 7.53 0.39
CA ASN A 248 -5.06 6.79 1.12
C ASN A 248 -3.65 7.16 0.61
N GLY A 249 -3.49 7.41 -0.68
CA GLY A 249 -2.24 7.86 -1.29
C GLY A 249 -1.84 9.26 -0.79
N LYS A 250 -2.76 10.24 -0.82
CA LYS A 250 -2.54 11.57 -0.23
C LYS A 250 -2.13 11.46 1.26
N GLN A 251 -2.83 10.63 2.03
CA GLN A 251 -2.46 10.37 3.42
C GLN A 251 -1.08 9.72 3.56
N ALA A 252 -0.68 8.81 2.66
CA ALA A 252 0.64 8.19 2.70
C ALA A 252 1.79 9.16 2.38
N LEU A 253 1.50 10.29 1.73
CA LEU A 253 2.45 11.36 1.46
C LEU A 253 2.59 12.37 2.61
N GLU A 254 1.70 12.36 3.60
CA GLU A 254 1.84 13.19 4.79
C GLU A 254 3.13 12.84 5.56
N ASP A 255 3.68 13.84 6.25
CA ASP A 255 4.86 13.66 7.10
C ASP A 255 4.43 12.99 8.41
N CYS A 256 4.80 11.73 8.56
CA CYS A 256 4.46 10.87 9.70
C CYS A 256 5.64 9.96 10.02
N SER A 257 5.55 9.18 11.10
CA SER A 257 6.60 8.22 11.43
C SER A 257 6.73 7.12 10.36
N LEU A 258 7.86 6.41 10.36
CA LEU A 258 8.08 5.32 9.40
C LEU A 258 7.04 4.21 9.55
N VAL A 259 6.69 3.86 10.80
CA VAL A 259 5.70 2.81 11.09
C VAL A 259 4.30 3.27 10.67
N GLU A 260 3.93 4.52 10.93
CA GLU A 260 2.66 5.08 10.47
C GLU A 260 2.58 5.13 8.94
N SER A 261 3.68 5.49 8.27
CA SER A 261 3.79 5.44 6.81
C SER A 261 3.55 4.03 6.28
N LEU A 262 4.19 3.01 6.86
CA LEU A 262 3.93 1.61 6.51
C LEU A 262 2.47 1.21 6.72
N ILE A 263 1.84 1.62 7.82
CA ILE A 263 0.42 1.31 8.07
C ILE A 263 -0.46 1.94 6.98
N ARG A 264 -0.22 3.20 6.62
CA ARG A 264 -0.98 3.89 5.56
C ARG A 264 -0.76 3.23 4.19
N MET A 265 0.49 2.88 3.87
CA MET A 265 0.86 2.19 2.63
C MET A 265 0.30 0.77 2.56
N SER A 266 0.13 0.07 3.69
CA SER A 266 -0.42 -1.30 3.73
C SER A 266 -1.84 -1.43 3.16
N LYS A 267 -2.55 -0.32 2.97
CA LYS A 267 -3.84 -0.25 2.26
C LYS A 267 -3.72 -0.44 0.74
N ASP A 268 -2.49 -0.51 0.23
CA ASP A 268 -2.14 -0.70 -1.18
C ASP A 268 -2.79 0.34 -2.11
N PRO A 269 -2.49 1.64 -1.91
CA PRO A 269 -3.00 2.69 -2.79
C PRO A 269 -2.50 2.51 -4.23
N LEU A 270 -1.29 1.99 -4.45
CA LEU A 270 -0.72 1.80 -5.79
C LEU A 270 -1.58 0.87 -6.65
N ASN A 271 -2.04 -0.26 -6.11
CA ASN A 271 -2.92 -1.17 -6.86
C ASN A 271 -4.25 -0.52 -7.25
N GLY A 272 -4.81 0.31 -6.36
CA GLY A 272 -6.05 1.04 -6.63
C GLY A 272 -5.89 2.19 -7.63
N LEU A 273 -4.75 2.88 -7.62
CA LEU A 273 -4.45 4.00 -8.52
C LEU A 273 -4.11 3.54 -9.95
N LYS A 274 -3.44 2.38 -10.08
CA LYS A 274 -2.88 1.91 -11.36
C LYS A 274 -3.87 1.91 -12.53
N PRO A 275 -5.10 1.35 -12.43
CA PRO A 275 -6.06 1.36 -13.55
C PRO A 275 -6.42 2.77 -14.00
N PHE A 276 -6.53 3.70 -13.05
CA PHE A 276 -6.91 5.07 -13.34
C PHE A 276 -5.76 5.86 -13.98
N VAL A 277 -4.54 5.71 -13.46
CA VAL A 277 -3.33 6.29 -14.05
C VAL A 277 -3.12 5.78 -15.48
N ASP A 278 -3.33 4.48 -15.72
CA ASP A 278 -3.23 3.88 -17.05
C ASP A 278 -4.29 4.47 -18.01
N LEU A 279 -5.53 4.68 -17.53
CA LEU A 279 -6.60 5.31 -18.32
C LEU A 279 -6.22 6.72 -18.74
N LEU A 280 -5.80 7.54 -17.77
CA LEU A 280 -5.51 8.94 -17.96
C LEU A 280 -4.29 9.14 -18.86
N SER A 281 -3.23 8.37 -18.65
CA SER A 281 -2.03 8.41 -19.49
C SER A 281 -2.34 8.02 -20.94
N LYS A 282 -3.14 6.97 -21.15
CA LYS A 282 -3.58 6.55 -22.49
C LYS A 282 -4.45 7.60 -23.16
N THR A 283 -5.41 8.15 -22.41
CA THR A 283 -6.31 9.21 -22.91
C THR A 283 -5.54 10.47 -23.28
N SER A 284 -4.58 10.89 -22.46
CA SER A 284 -3.72 12.04 -22.73
C SER A 284 -2.90 11.86 -24.01
N ALA A 285 -2.26 10.69 -24.18
CA ALA A 285 -1.51 10.39 -25.39
C ALA A 285 -2.40 10.33 -26.66
N ASP A 286 -3.63 9.84 -26.53
CA ASP A 286 -4.59 9.84 -27.63
C ASP A 286 -5.12 11.24 -27.95
N LEU A 287 -5.29 12.10 -26.93
CA LEU A 287 -5.68 13.50 -27.09
C LEU A 287 -4.60 14.27 -27.85
N GLU A 288 -3.33 14.12 -27.48
CA GLU A 288 -2.21 14.75 -28.19
C GLU A 288 -2.15 14.32 -29.67
N LYS A 289 -2.29 13.02 -29.94
CA LYS A 289 -2.32 12.51 -31.31
C LYS A 289 -3.53 13.02 -32.08
N SER A 290 -4.68 13.16 -31.43
CA SER A 290 -5.89 13.74 -32.03
C SER A 290 -5.65 15.20 -32.40
N ASN A 291 -5.05 15.99 -31.50
CA ASN A 291 -4.70 17.38 -31.77
C ASN A 291 -3.71 17.52 -32.93
N GLN A 292 -2.71 16.63 -33.01
CA GLN A 292 -1.77 16.59 -34.15
C GLN A 292 -2.48 16.24 -35.47
N GLU A 293 -3.38 15.26 -35.46
CA GLU A 293 -4.18 14.88 -36.62
C GLU A 293 -5.09 16.03 -37.08
N ILE A 294 -5.79 16.68 -36.14
CA ILE A 294 -6.64 17.85 -36.42
C ILE A 294 -5.80 18.98 -37.00
N ASN A 295 -4.65 19.30 -36.41
CA ASN A 295 -3.76 20.35 -36.92
C ASN A 295 -3.25 20.03 -38.31
N THR A 296 -2.90 18.77 -38.59
CA THR A 296 -2.47 18.34 -39.93
C THR A 296 -3.60 18.49 -40.96
N ARG A 297 -4.82 18.08 -40.61
CA ARG A 297 -6.01 18.25 -41.46
C ARG A 297 -6.34 19.73 -41.67
N LEU A 298 -6.17 20.55 -40.64
CA LEU A 298 -6.39 22.00 -40.71
C LEU A 298 -5.37 22.66 -41.63
N GLN A 299 -4.07 22.33 -41.51
CA GLN A 299 -3.03 22.82 -42.41
C GLN A 299 -3.27 22.37 -43.86
N ALA A 300 -3.67 21.11 -44.07
CA ALA A 300 -4.04 20.61 -45.40
C ALA A 300 -5.28 21.32 -45.98
N ALA A 301 -6.25 21.70 -45.15
CA ALA A 301 -7.46 22.41 -45.56
C ALA A 301 -7.24 23.91 -45.79
N ILE A 302 -6.29 24.53 -45.08
CA ILE A 302 -5.89 25.94 -45.28
C ILE A 302 -5.09 26.09 -46.57
N GLY A 303 -4.44 25.02 -47.04
CA GLY A 303 -3.59 25.03 -48.22
C GLY A 303 -2.28 25.77 -47.96
N ASP A 304 -1.22 25.38 -48.68
CA ASP A 304 -0.08 26.28 -48.85
C ASP A 304 -0.65 27.61 -49.32
N GLY A 305 -0.24 28.72 -48.71
CA GLY A 305 -0.68 30.07 -49.07
C GLY A 305 -0.16 30.50 -50.45
N ASN A 306 -0.33 29.66 -51.46
CA ASN A 306 -0.37 30.07 -52.84
C ASN A 306 -1.79 30.51 -53.16
N ASP A 307 -1.84 31.72 -53.68
CA ASP A 307 -2.95 32.53 -54.16
C ASP A 307 -3.79 31.86 -55.28
N GLU A 308 -3.84 30.52 -55.35
CA GLU A 308 -4.54 29.75 -56.40
C GLU A 308 -5.97 29.35 -56.00
N THR A 309 -6.35 29.42 -54.72
CA THR A 309 -7.75 29.17 -54.29
C THR A 309 -8.74 30.27 -54.73
N VAL A 310 -8.25 31.38 -55.30
CA VAL A 310 -9.09 32.38 -55.96
C VAL A 310 -9.61 31.87 -57.33
N GLU A 311 -8.95 30.90 -57.96
CA GLU A 311 -9.35 30.34 -59.25
C GLU A 311 -10.39 29.20 -59.12
N GLU A 312 -10.32 28.38 -58.06
CA GLU A 312 -11.12 27.14 -57.93
C GLU A 312 -12.65 27.37 -57.91
N TYR A 313 -13.10 28.52 -57.40
CA TYR A 313 -14.51 28.90 -57.34
C TYR A 313 -14.87 30.08 -58.25
N LYS A 314 -13.98 30.46 -59.17
CA LYS A 314 -14.17 31.64 -60.03
C LYS A 314 -15.38 31.48 -60.95
N ALA A 315 -15.51 30.29 -61.55
CA ALA A 315 -16.65 29.94 -62.41
C ALA A 315 -18.00 29.94 -61.67
N GLU A 316 -18.03 29.53 -60.40
CA GLU A 316 -19.25 29.54 -59.58
C GLU A 316 -19.60 30.94 -59.09
N LYS A 317 -18.60 31.77 -58.76
CA LYS A 317 -18.78 33.20 -58.47
C LYS A 317 -19.33 33.97 -59.67
N ASP A 318 -18.85 33.67 -60.88
CA ASP A 318 -19.32 34.32 -62.09
C ASP A 318 -20.77 33.92 -62.42
N LYS A 319 -21.12 32.63 -62.26
CA LYS A 319 -22.53 32.18 -62.34
C LYS A 319 -23.44 32.84 -61.31
N LEU A 320 -22.98 33.02 -60.07
CA LEU A 320 -23.74 33.72 -59.04
C LEU A 320 -23.95 35.21 -59.36
N LYS A 321 -22.95 35.87 -59.95
CA LYS A 321 -23.09 37.26 -60.42
C LYS A 321 -24.07 37.36 -61.59
N GLU A 322 -24.03 36.42 -62.52
CA GLU A 322 -24.94 36.37 -63.67
C GLU A 322 -26.38 36.15 -63.22
N CYS A 323 -26.62 35.20 -62.29
CA CYS A 323 -27.92 35.01 -61.65
C CYS A 323 -28.40 36.25 -60.90
N LYS A 324 -27.50 37.00 -60.26
CA LYS A 324 -27.84 38.24 -59.55
C LYS A 324 -28.23 39.36 -60.52
N SER A 325 -27.54 39.47 -61.65
CA SER A 325 -27.87 40.43 -62.72
C SER A 325 -29.24 40.13 -63.34
N MET A 326 -29.54 38.86 -63.62
CA MET A 326 -30.86 38.45 -64.12
C MET A 326 -31.98 38.73 -63.11
N LEU A 327 -31.73 38.56 -61.81
CA LEU A 327 -32.72 38.87 -60.76
C LEU A 327 -32.96 40.37 -60.59
N GLU A 328 -31.97 41.22 -60.88
CA GLU A 328 -32.12 42.68 -60.88
C GLU A 328 -32.87 43.18 -62.12
N GLU A 329 -32.63 42.59 -63.30
CA GLU A 329 -33.39 42.91 -64.53
C GLU A 329 -34.86 42.49 -64.46
N VAL A 330 -35.20 41.41 -63.74
CA VAL A 330 -36.60 40.96 -63.57
C VAL A 330 -37.36 41.78 -62.51
N LYS A 331 -36.66 42.58 -61.70
CA LYS A 331 -37.24 43.48 -60.68
C LYS A 331 -37.41 44.94 -61.15
N GLY A 332 -36.92 45.29 -62.34
CA GLY A 332 -37.15 46.59 -62.99
C GLY A 332 -38.39 46.59 -63.86
#